data_AF-A0AAW8ATW3-F1
#
_entry.id   AF-A0AAW8ATW3-F1
#
_cell.length_a   1.000
_cell.length_b   1.000
_cell.length_c   1.000
_cell.angle_alpha   90.00
_cell.angle_beta   90.00
_cell.angle_gamma   90.00
#
_symmetry.space_group_name_H-M   'P 1'
#
loop_
_entity.id
_entity.type
_entity.pdbx_description
1 polymer ?
#
loop_
_entity_poly.entity_id
_entity_poly.type
_entity_poly.pdbx_seq_one_letter_code
_entity_poly.pdbx_strand_id
1 'polypeptide(L)'
;HTSSASSKLIHGGLRYLEHKEFRLVREALAEREVLLAKAPHIIKPMRFIMPHRPHLRPAWLIRAGLFFYDHLGKREKLLGSNLIYFKED
;
A
#
# COMPACT_ATOMS: atom_id res chain seq x y z
N HIS A 1 -4.38 -4.86 24.95
CA HIS A 1 -5.51 -5.28 24.10
C HIS A 1 -5.46 -4.76 22.66
N THR A 2 -4.75 -3.67 22.34
CA THR A 2 -4.76 -3.09 20.97
C THR A 2 -4.00 -3.94 19.92
N SER A 3 -2.84 -4.50 20.27
CA SER A 3 -1.97 -5.17 19.30
C SER A 3 -2.60 -6.41 18.65
N SER A 4 -3.42 -7.17 19.41
CA SER A 4 -4.11 -8.38 18.90
C SER A 4 -5.38 -8.06 18.09
N ALA A 5 -5.93 -6.86 18.21
CA ALA A 5 -7.17 -6.43 17.58
C ALA A 5 -6.99 -5.61 16.28
N SER A 6 -5.79 -5.60 15.70
CA SER A 6 -5.53 -4.90 14.43
C SER A 6 -6.06 -5.67 13.21
N SER A 7 -6.11 -5.01 12.06
CA SER A 7 -6.34 -5.64 10.74
C SER A 7 -5.21 -6.57 10.30
N LYS A 8 -4.11 -6.65 11.08
CA LYS A 8 -2.93 -7.48 10.82
C LYS A 8 -2.24 -7.16 9.49
N LEU A 9 -2.20 -5.87 9.16
CA LEU A 9 -1.57 -5.34 7.95
C LEU A 9 -0.39 -4.44 8.29
N ILE A 10 0.76 -4.70 7.68
CA ILE A 10 1.88 -3.76 7.67
C ILE A 10 1.77 -2.96 6.37
N HIS A 11 1.33 -1.71 6.48
CA HIS A 11 1.02 -0.88 5.32
C HIS A 11 1.54 0.55 5.48
N GLY A 12 1.89 1.20 4.36
CA GLY A 12 2.23 2.63 4.30
C GLY A 12 1.02 3.54 4.55
N GLY A 13 -0.20 3.02 4.40
CA GLY A 13 -1.43 3.75 4.65
C GLY A 13 -1.80 4.67 3.51
N LEU A 14 -2.22 4.09 2.38
CA LEU A 14 -2.50 4.81 1.13
C LEU A 14 -3.43 6.03 1.34
N ARG A 15 -4.45 5.90 2.19
CA ARG A 15 -5.40 6.98 2.50
C ARG A 15 -4.74 8.22 3.11
N TYR A 16 -3.62 8.07 3.81
CA TYR A 16 -2.94 9.18 4.48
C TYR A 16 -2.24 10.15 3.51
N LEU A 17 -2.04 9.73 2.25
CA LEU A 17 -1.56 10.64 1.19
C LEU A 17 -2.54 11.79 0.95
N GLU A 18 -3.84 11.58 1.09
CA GLU A 18 -4.85 12.64 0.94
C GLU A 18 -4.73 13.71 2.04
N HIS A 19 -4.19 13.33 3.20
CA HIS A 19 -3.92 14.22 4.33
C HIS A 19 -2.49 14.78 4.33
N LYS A 20 -1.71 14.55 3.27
CA LYS A 20 -0.33 15.03 3.11
C LYS A 20 0.63 14.52 4.19
N GLU A 21 0.34 13.37 4.80
CA GLU A 21 1.20 12.74 5.82
C GLU A 21 2.39 12.00 5.17
N PHE A 22 3.12 12.65 4.26
CA PHE A 22 4.16 12.02 3.43
C PHE A 22 5.28 11.38 4.26
N ARG A 23 5.65 12.00 5.39
CA ARG A 23 6.70 11.48 6.28
C ARG A 23 6.27 10.13 6.87
N LEU A 24 5.06 10.05 7.41
CA LEU A 24 4.49 8.82 7.97
C LEU A 24 4.42 7.73 6.90
N VAL A 25 3.85 8.07 5.73
CA VAL A 25 3.70 7.11 4.63
C VAL A 25 5.07 6.58 4.19
N ARG A 26 6.07 7.45 4.01
CA ARG A 26 7.44 7.05 3.65
C ARG A 26 8.06 6.11 4.68
N GLU A 27 8.01 6.48 5.97
CA GLU A 27 8.58 5.68 7.06
C GLU A 27 7.94 4.29 7.11
N ALA A 28 6.60 4.23 7.07
CA ALA A 28 5.87 2.98 7.08
C ALA A 28 6.09 2.13 5.82
N LEU A 29 6.24 2.75 4.64
CA LEU A 29 6.55 2.04 3.38
C LEU A 29 7.92 1.37 3.43
N ALA A 30 8.95 2.07 3.95
CA ALA A 30 10.31 1.55 4.08
C ALA A 30 10.39 0.42 5.12
N GLU A 31 9.68 0.55 6.23
CA GLU A 31 9.70 -0.46 7.31
C GLU A 31 9.08 -1.80 6.90
N ARG A 32 8.21 -1.83 5.87
CA ARG A 32 7.63 -3.08 5.35
C ARG A 32 8.68 -4.11 4.97
N GLU A 33 9.73 -3.70 4.25
CA GLU A 33 10.75 -4.64 3.80
C GLU A 33 11.70 -5.05 4.91
N VAL A 34 11.97 -4.13 5.85
CA VAL A 34 12.71 -4.43 7.09
C VAL A 34 11.99 -5.50 7.90
N LEU A 35 10.69 -5.33 8.14
CA LEU A 35 9.89 -6.29 8.89
C LEU A 35 9.74 -7.62 8.13
N LEU A 36 9.52 -7.57 6.81
CA LEU A 36 9.49 -8.77 5.96
C LEU A 36 10.80 -9.57 6.06
N ALA A 37 11.95 -8.90 6.12
CA ALA A 37 13.24 -9.56 6.30
C ALA A 37 13.45 -10.09 7.72
N LYS A 38 12.98 -9.38 8.75
CA LYS A 38 13.13 -9.77 10.16
C LYS A 38 12.23 -10.94 10.58
N ALA A 39 11.00 -11.01 10.07
CA ALA A 39 10.04 -12.04 10.47
C ALA A 39 9.31 -12.70 9.27
N PRO A 40 10.06 -13.32 8.34
CA PRO A 40 9.49 -13.92 7.12
C PRO A 40 8.56 -15.12 7.40
N HIS A 41 8.66 -15.72 8.59
CA HIS A 41 7.83 -16.84 9.02
C HIS A 41 6.37 -16.42 9.34
N ILE A 42 6.12 -15.14 9.63
CA ILE A 42 4.79 -14.60 9.95
C ILE A 42 4.36 -13.42 9.06
N ILE A 43 5.29 -12.78 8.34
CA ILE A 43 5.01 -11.67 7.42
C ILE A 43 5.15 -12.17 5.98
N LYS A 44 4.12 -11.97 5.17
CA LYS A 44 4.10 -12.35 3.75
C LYS A 44 3.63 -11.17 2.88
N PRO A 45 4.17 -11.00 1.66
CA PRO A 45 3.64 -10.03 0.72
C PRO A 45 2.16 -10.31 0.39
N MET A 46 1.35 -9.25 0.30
CA MET A 46 -0.07 -9.33 -0.05
C MET A 46 -0.40 -8.28 -1.09
N ARG A 47 -1.18 -8.67 -2.11
CA ARG A 47 -1.68 -7.77 -3.15
C ARG A 47 -3.06 -7.26 -2.75
N PHE A 48 -3.29 -5.95 -2.94
CA PHE A 48 -4.58 -5.31 -2.71
C PHE A 48 -5.20 -4.91 -4.05
N ILE A 49 -6.50 -5.17 -4.18
CA ILE A 49 -7.29 -4.75 -5.34
C ILE A 49 -8.20 -3.61 -4.88
N MET A 50 -8.14 -2.49 -5.58
CA MET A 50 -8.99 -1.33 -5.33
C MET A 50 -9.92 -1.12 -6.53
N PRO A 51 -11.19 -1.54 -6.46
CA PRO A 51 -12.18 -1.28 -7.49
C PRO A 51 -12.34 0.24 -7.71
N HIS A 52 -12.29 0.68 -8.97
CA HIS A 52 -12.40 2.10 -9.28
C HIS A 52 -13.87 2.55 -9.23
N ARG A 53 -14.14 3.58 -8.43
CA ARG A 53 -15.43 4.30 -8.39
C ARG A 53 -15.22 5.77 -8.74
N PRO A 54 -15.44 6.18 -10.01
CA PRO A 54 -15.12 7.53 -10.49
C PRO A 54 -15.78 8.67 -9.71
N HIS A 55 -16.99 8.46 -9.20
CA HIS A 55 -17.74 9.46 -8.42
C HIS A 55 -17.14 9.72 -7.03
N LEU A 56 -16.31 8.82 -6.50
CA LEU A 56 -15.62 9.02 -5.22
C LEU A 56 -14.25 9.66 -5.45
N ARG A 57 -13.49 9.12 -6.41
CA ARG A 57 -12.13 9.56 -6.74
C ARG A 57 -11.90 9.42 -8.25
N PRO A 58 -11.45 10.49 -8.94
CA PRO A 58 -11.14 10.40 -10.35
C PRO A 58 -9.91 9.50 -10.58
N ALA A 59 -9.86 8.84 -11.74
CA ALA A 59 -8.81 7.85 -12.04
C ALA A 59 -7.39 8.44 -11.93
N TRP A 60 -7.19 9.66 -12.42
CA TRP A 60 -5.88 10.32 -12.39
C TRP A 60 -5.35 10.51 -10.96
N LEU A 61 -6.24 10.81 -10.01
CA LEU A 61 -5.87 11.02 -8.60
C LEU A 61 -5.41 9.70 -7.97
N ILE A 62 -6.15 8.62 -8.22
CA ILE A 62 -5.75 7.27 -7.80
C ILE A 62 -4.38 6.91 -8.38
N ARG A 63 -4.16 7.15 -9.68
CA ARG A 63 -2.88 6.83 -10.33
C ARG A 63 -1.73 7.66 -9.76
N ALA A 64 -1.94 8.95 -9.50
CA ALA A 64 -0.95 9.80 -8.84
C ALA A 64 -0.63 9.32 -7.42
N GLY A 65 -1.66 8.97 -6.63
CA GLY A 65 -1.48 8.42 -5.29
C GLY A 65 -0.70 7.10 -5.29
N LEU A 66 -1.03 6.19 -6.21
CA LEU A 66 -0.29 4.93 -6.37
C LEU A 66 1.15 5.14 -6.83
N PHE A 67 1.40 6.12 -7.72
CA PHE A 67 2.76 6.53 -8.07
C PHE A 67 3.54 6.97 -6.83
N PHE A 68 3.00 7.87 -6.01
CA PHE A 68 3.67 8.26 -4.76
C PHE A 68 3.86 7.07 -3.82
N TYR A 69 2.87 6.21 -3.68
CA TYR A 69 2.94 5.04 -2.80
C TYR A 69 4.02 4.04 -3.22
N ASP A 70 4.29 3.92 -4.52
CA ASP A 70 5.35 3.06 -5.07
C ASP A 70 6.76 3.65 -4.93
N HIS A 71 6.90 4.97 -4.81
CA HIS A 71 8.19 5.68 -4.91
C HIS A 71 8.62 6.42 -3.64
N LEU A 72 7.72 6.64 -2.68
CA LEU A 72 8.06 7.36 -1.44
C LEU A 72 8.99 6.54 -0.54
N GLY A 73 8.83 5.22 -0.49
CA GLY A 73 9.69 4.31 0.27
C GLY A 73 10.57 3.47 -0.65
N LYS A 74 11.72 3.01 -0.14
CA LYS A 74 12.57 2.06 -0.87
C LYS A 74 11.80 0.75 -1.07
N ARG A 75 11.83 0.24 -2.30
CA ARG A 75 11.18 -1.02 -2.68
C ARG A 75 12.20 -1.91 -3.40
N GLU A 76 12.60 -3.00 -2.76
CA GLU A 76 13.52 -3.98 -3.31
C GLU A 76 12.81 -5.28 -3.69
N LYS A 77 11.86 -5.75 -2.87
CA LYS A 77 11.21 -7.05 -3.02
C LYS A 77 9.74 -6.96 -3.44
N LEU A 78 9.05 -5.91 -3.03
CA LEU A 78 7.61 -5.79 -3.32
C LEU A 78 7.39 -5.34 -4.78
N LEU A 79 6.38 -5.92 -5.42
CA LEU A 79 5.98 -5.53 -6.77
C LEU A 79 5.22 -4.19 -6.75
N GLY A 80 5.34 -3.43 -7.83
CA GLY A 80 4.61 -2.17 -7.99
C GLY A 80 3.13 -2.32 -8.26
N SER A 81 2.43 -1.20 -8.13
CA SER A 81 1.03 -1.10 -8.53
C SER A 81 0.90 -1.22 -10.04
N ASN A 82 -0.16 -1.90 -10.47
CA ASN A 82 -0.52 -2.00 -11.87
C ASN A 82 -2.05 -2.04 -11.99
N LEU A 83 -2.53 -1.63 -13.16
CA LEU A 83 -3.94 -1.80 -13.51
C LEU A 83 -4.21 -3.28 -13.77
N ILE A 84 -5.37 -3.75 -13.35
CA ILE A 84 -5.86 -5.09 -13.65
C ILE A 84 -7.24 -4.96 -14.30
N TYR A 85 -7.51 -5.83 -15.26
CA TYR A 85 -8.82 -6.00 -15.86
C TYR A 85 -9.30 -7.40 -15.49
N PHE A 86 -10.49 -7.48 -14.94
CA PHE A 86 -11.17 -8.76 -14.77
C PHE A 86 -11.78 -9.11 -16.12
N LYS A 87 -11.49 -10.30 -16.64
CA LYS A 87 -12.28 -10.84 -17.73
C LYS A 87 -13.65 -11.22 -17.15
N GLU A 88 -14.71 -10.84 -17.84
CA GLU A 88 -16.01 -11.48 -17.65
C GLU A 88 -15.91 -12.83 -18.38
N ASP A 89 -16.03 -13.92 -17.62
CA ASP A 89 -16.21 -15.27 -18.17
C ASP A 89 -17.67 -15.46 -18.62
#